data_AF-A0A3D1D097-F1
#
_entry.id   AF-A0A3D1D097-F1
#
_cell.length_a   1.000
_cell.length_b   1.000
_cell.length_c   1.000
_cell.angle_alpha   90.00
_cell.angle_beta   90.00
_cell.angle_gamma   90.00
#
_symmetry.space_group_name_H-M   'P 1'
#
loop_
_entity.id
_entity.type
_entity.pdbx_description
1 polymer ?
#
loop_
_entity_poly.entity_id
_entity_poly.type
_entity_poly.pdbx_seq_one_letter_code
_entity_poly.pdbx_strand_id
1 'polypeptide(L)'
;MFDICSIGHITRDKIVTPENTVYMAGGTSFYMTYGMSHLPRKVSYQLVTKVGEESKDDVDKIRSLGFDTVCYPSRHTVFFENIYGKDSNDRKQRVRAKADPFTVDDVKPLEAKVFHLGSLLADDFSPEVVEALAEKGTVSIDAQGYLREVVGEEVKPVEWKDMKRVLRSTGILKLNESEMQT
;
A
#
# COMPACT_ATOMS: atom_id res chain seq x y z
N MET A 1 -21.44 3.89 2.72
CA MET A 1 -20.88 2.92 1.75
C MET A 1 -20.21 3.71 0.63
N PHE A 2 -18.91 3.50 0.42
CA PHE A 2 -18.11 4.13 -0.63
C PHE A 2 -18.13 3.31 -1.93
N ASP A 3 -17.78 3.92 -3.05
CA ASP A 3 -17.56 3.19 -4.30
C ASP A 3 -16.21 2.51 -4.30
N ILE A 4 -15.16 3.19 -3.81
CA ILE A 4 -13.79 2.67 -3.71
C ILE A 4 -13.21 2.99 -2.33
N CYS A 5 -12.64 1.99 -1.67
CA CYS A 5 -11.83 2.14 -0.47
C CYS A 5 -10.43 1.61 -0.74
N SER A 6 -9.41 2.48 -0.72
CA SER A 6 -8.01 2.07 -0.82
C SER A 6 -7.46 1.78 0.57
N ILE A 7 -6.81 0.65 0.75
CA ILE A 7 -6.23 0.23 2.01
C ILE A 7 -4.74 -0.05 1.78
N GLY A 8 -3.87 0.63 2.52
CA GLY A 8 -2.43 0.43 2.45
C GLY A 8 -1.66 1.52 3.16
N HIS A 9 -0.39 1.25 3.48
CA HIS A 9 0.44 2.22 4.18
C HIS A 9 0.81 3.40 3.28
N ILE A 10 0.74 4.61 3.82
CA ILE A 10 1.53 5.73 3.32
C ILE A 10 2.96 5.48 3.78
N THR A 11 3.93 5.67 2.88
CA THR A 11 5.34 5.46 3.18
C THR A 11 6.05 6.79 3.38
N ARG A 12 7.18 6.74 4.09
CA ARG A 12 8.24 7.71 3.94
C ARG A 12 9.22 7.12 2.93
N ASP A 13 9.60 7.90 1.94
CA ASP A 13 10.54 7.48 0.92
C ASP A 13 11.74 8.43 0.92
N LYS A 14 12.94 7.86 1.07
CA LYS A 14 14.19 8.53 0.77
C LYS A 14 14.62 8.10 -0.63
N ILE A 15 14.56 9.02 -1.58
CA ILE A 15 14.99 8.81 -2.96
C ILE A 15 16.40 9.38 -3.10
N VAL A 16 17.35 8.53 -3.46
CA VAL A 16 18.75 8.90 -3.70
C VAL A 16 19.07 8.69 -5.17
N THR A 17 19.44 9.76 -5.89
CA THR A 17 19.99 9.71 -7.24
C THR A 17 21.44 10.22 -7.21
N PRO A 18 22.23 10.09 -8.30
CA PRO A 18 23.58 10.65 -8.33
C PRO A 18 23.62 12.17 -8.11
N GLU A 19 22.55 12.88 -8.46
CA GLU A 19 22.45 14.35 -8.39
C GLU A 19 21.78 14.86 -7.11
N ASN A 20 20.81 14.11 -6.56
CA ASN A 20 19.92 14.62 -5.51
C ASN A 20 19.55 13.57 -4.46
N THR A 21 19.16 14.04 -3.27
CA THR A 21 18.45 13.22 -2.27
C THR A 21 17.17 13.94 -1.87
N VAL A 22 16.03 13.25 -1.99
CA VAL A 22 14.71 13.80 -1.69
C VAL A 22 14.00 12.90 -0.68
N TYR A 23 13.28 13.52 0.25
CA TYR A 23 12.37 12.84 1.16
C TYR A 23 10.94 13.20 0.78
N MET A 24 10.10 12.19 0.59
CA MET A 24 8.70 12.39 0.21
C MET A 24 7.80 11.29 0.76
N ALA A 25 6.51 11.58 0.85
CA ALA A 25 5.51 10.56 1.10
C ALA A 25 5.28 9.72 -0.16
N GLY A 26 4.97 8.44 0.02
CA GLY A 26 4.75 7.50 -1.07
C GLY A 26 3.84 6.35 -0.65
N GLY A 27 4.00 5.21 -1.34
CA GLY A 27 3.18 4.01 -1.14
C GLY A 27 2.00 3.93 -2.10
N THR A 28 1.55 2.70 -2.37
CA THR A 28 0.52 2.43 -3.38
C THR A 28 -0.78 3.18 -3.10
N SER A 29 -1.26 3.15 -1.86
CA SER A 29 -2.50 3.85 -1.47
C SER A 29 -2.37 5.38 -1.48
N PHE A 30 -1.16 5.93 -1.24
CA PHE A 30 -0.89 7.36 -1.41
C PHE A 30 -1.03 7.76 -2.88
N TYR A 31 -0.36 7.04 -3.79
CA TYR A 31 -0.44 7.34 -5.23
C TYR A 31 -1.85 7.14 -5.79
N MET A 32 -2.57 6.12 -5.33
CA MET A 32 -3.98 5.95 -5.71
C MET A 32 -4.82 7.13 -5.24
N THR A 33 -4.66 7.60 -4.00
CA THR A 33 -5.40 8.76 -3.47
C THR A 33 -5.10 10.03 -4.27
N TYR A 34 -3.84 10.28 -4.59
CA TYR A 34 -3.46 11.41 -5.44
C TYR A 34 -4.02 11.27 -6.86
N GLY A 35 -4.00 10.08 -7.46
CA GLY A 35 -4.64 9.84 -8.75
C GLY A 35 -6.13 10.16 -8.72
N MET A 36 -6.83 9.68 -7.68
CA MET A 36 -8.25 9.98 -7.45
C MET A 36 -8.51 11.48 -7.26
N SER A 37 -7.57 12.23 -6.68
CA SER A 37 -7.70 13.68 -6.46
C SER A 37 -7.83 14.49 -7.74
N HIS A 38 -7.29 13.96 -8.84
CA HIS A 38 -7.29 14.58 -10.16
C HIS A 38 -8.46 14.13 -11.05
N LEU A 39 -9.26 13.17 -10.59
CA LEU A 39 -10.43 12.69 -11.33
C LEU A 39 -11.70 13.47 -10.94
N PRO A 40 -12.72 13.51 -11.81
CA PRO A 40 -14.03 14.04 -11.44
C PRO A 40 -14.57 13.35 -10.19
N ARG A 41 -15.12 14.11 -9.24
CA ARG A 41 -15.71 13.63 -7.97
C ARG A 41 -17.06 12.93 -8.15
N LYS A 42 -17.15 12.01 -9.12
CA LYS A 42 -18.35 11.19 -9.42
C LYS A 42 -18.37 9.88 -8.63
N VAL A 43 -17.22 9.46 -8.12
CA VAL A 43 -17.01 8.21 -7.39
C VAL A 43 -16.63 8.58 -5.96
N SER A 44 -17.36 8.06 -4.99
CA SER A 44 -17.03 8.23 -3.57
C SER A 44 -15.80 7.39 -3.20
N TYR A 45 -14.81 8.02 -2.58
CA TYR A 45 -13.51 7.42 -2.29
C TYR A 45 -13.13 7.59 -0.81
N GLN A 46 -12.58 6.53 -0.23
CA GLN A 46 -11.98 6.53 1.11
C GLN A 46 -10.55 5.98 1.04
N LEU A 47 -9.66 6.60 1.81
CA LEU A 47 -8.34 6.06 2.13
C LEU A 47 -8.35 5.48 3.55
N VAL A 48 -7.81 4.28 3.71
CA VAL A 48 -7.50 3.66 5.00
C VAL A 48 -6.01 3.37 5.06
N THR A 49 -5.33 3.89 6.08
CA THR A 49 -3.89 3.74 6.22
C THR A 49 -3.47 3.48 7.66
N LYS A 50 -2.22 3.04 7.86
CA LYS A 50 -1.54 3.06 9.16
C LYS A 50 -0.20 3.75 9.03
N VAL A 51 0.09 4.68 9.95
CA VAL A 51 1.38 5.37 10.00
C VAL A 51 1.82 5.57 11.45
N GLY A 52 3.13 5.76 11.63
CA GLY A 52 3.69 6.27 12.88
C GLY A 52 3.50 7.79 13.01
N GLU A 53 3.86 8.31 14.19
CA GLU A 53 3.83 9.75 14.48
C GLU A 53 4.61 10.57 13.44
N GLU A 54 5.68 9.99 12.89
CA GLU A 54 6.55 10.60 11.89
C GLU A 54 5.87 10.95 10.54
N SER A 55 4.62 10.56 10.31
CA SER A 55 3.93 10.81 9.03
C SER A 55 2.51 11.33 9.18
N LYS A 56 2.15 11.82 10.38
CA LYS A 56 0.85 12.47 10.61
C LYS A 56 0.61 13.67 9.68
N ASP A 57 1.63 14.50 9.47
CA ASP A 57 1.53 15.66 8.58
C ASP A 57 1.20 15.26 7.14
N ASP A 58 1.71 14.12 6.67
CA ASP A 58 1.41 13.62 5.32
C ASP A 58 -0.03 13.10 5.20
N VAL A 59 -0.57 12.49 6.27
CA VAL A 59 -1.99 12.13 6.36
C VAL A 59 -2.86 13.38 6.35
N ASP A 60 -2.47 14.44 7.04
CA ASP A 60 -3.24 15.69 7.07
C ASP A 60 -3.23 16.42 5.72
N LYS A 61 -2.12 16.36 4.98
CA LYS A 61 -2.08 16.81 3.58
C LYS A 61 -3.08 16.03 2.72
N ILE A 62 -3.16 14.70 2.87
CA ILE A 62 -4.15 13.90 2.15
C ILE A 62 -5.58 14.32 2.52
N ARG A 63 -5.88 14.51 3.82
CA ARG A 63 -7.18 14.99 4.27
C ARG A 63 -7.53 16.34 3.66
N SER A 64 -6.55 17.23 3.50
CA SER A 64 -6.74 18.54 2.86
C SER A 64 -7.15 18.46 1.38
N LEU A 65 -6.92 17.32 0.72
CA LEU A 65 -7.45 17.05 -0.62
C LEU A 65 -8.97 16.79 -0.61
N GLY A 66 -9.62 16.73 0.56
CA GLY A 66 -11.06 16.51 0.70
C GLY A 66 -11.47 15.05 0.47
N PHE A 67 -10.64 14.10 0.89
CA PHE A 67 -11.00 12.67 0.90
C PHE A 67 -11.22 12.18 2.33
N ASP A 68 -12.20 11.28 2.48
CA ASP A 68 -12.38 10.54 3.73
C ASP A 68 -11.13 9.68 3.98
N THR A 69 -10.49 9.90 5.14
CA THR A 69 -9.20 9.27 5.46
C THR A 69 -9.22 8.74 6.88
N VAL A 70 -9.27 7.42 7.00
CA VAL A 70 -9.09 6.68 8.25
C VAL A 70 -7.61 6.37 8.40
N CYS A 71 -7.04 6.76 9.54
CA CYS A 71 -5.64 6.51 9.85
C CYS A 71 -5.55 5.80 11.20
N TYR A 72 -5.15 4.54 11.20
CA TYR A 72 -4.83 3.82 12.43
C TYR A 72 -3.40 4.12 12.87
N PRO A 73 -3.12 4.13 14.18
CA PRO A 73 -1.76 4.27 14.67
C PRO A 73 -0.93 3.04 14.31
N SER A 74 0.36 3.27 14.04
CA SER A 74 1.36 2.23 13.97
C SER A 74 2.61 2.64 14.76
N ARG A 75 3.40 1.66 15.20
CA ARG A 75 4.69 1.91 15.84
C ARG A 75 5.64 2.72 14.95
N HIS A 76 5.62 2.46 13.64
CA HIS A 76 6.44 3.16 12.66
C HIS A 76 5.66 3.35 11.36
N THR A 77 6.08 4.30 10.56
CA THR A 77 5.71 4.37 9.14
C THR A 77 6.67 3.50 8.33
N VAL A 78 6.17 2.80 7.30
CA VAL A 78 7.05 2.11 6.33
C VAL A 78 8.04 3.12 5.77
N PHE A 79 9.34 2.87 5.95
CA PHE A 79 10.39 3.76 5.47
C PHE A 79 11.22 3.06 4.39
N PHE A 80 11.02 3.45 3.14
CA PHE A 80 11.83 2.98 2.02
C PHE A 80 13.01 3.90 1.76
N GLU A 81 14.16 3.30 1.47
CA GLU A 81 15.29 3.98 0.84
C GLU A 81 15.44 3.40 -0.56
N ASN A 82 15.19 4.22 -1.58
CA ASN A 82 15.32 3.86 -2.99
C ASN A 82 16.54 4.56 -3.57
N ILE A 83 17.55 3.78 -3.95
CA ILE A 83 18.81 4.27 -4.48
C ILE A 83 18.85 3.96 -5.97
N TYR A 84 18.97 4.99 -6.79
CA TYR A 84 19.00 4.92 -8.24
C TYR A 84 20.41 5.25 -8.75
N GLY A 85 20.89 4.43 -9.70
CA GLY A 85 22.11 4.72 -10.45
C GLY A 85 21.91 5.80 -11.53
N LYS A 86 22.90 5.97 -12.41
CA LYS A 86 22.75 6.81 -13.61
C LYS A 86 21.69 6.26 -14.56
N ASP A 87 21.58 4.93 -14.63
CA ASP A 87 20.42 4.26 -15.20
C ASP A 87 19.36 4.14 -14.09
N SER A 88 18.20 4.76 -14.30
CA SER A 88 17.09 4.70 -13.35
C SER A 88 16.49 3.30 -13.19
N ASN A 89 16.84 2.36 -14.06
CA ASN A 89 16.46 0.95 -13.93
C ASN A 89 17.36 0.20 -12.92
N ASP A 90 18.58 0.69 -12.64
CA ASP A 90 19.42 0.17 -11.56
C ASP A 90 18.95 0.74 -10.22
N ARG A 91 17.92 0.10 -9.68
CA ARG A 91 17.27 0.46 -8.42
C ARG A 91 17.62 -0.54 -7.33
N LYS A 92 18.20 -0.05 -6.23
CA LYS A 92 18.31 -0.79 -4.97
C LYS A 92 17.32 -0.23 -3.96
N GLN A 93 16.48 -1.10 -3.41
CA GLN A 93 15.52 -0.71 -2.38
C GLN A 93 15.90 -1.32 -1.04
N ARG A 94 15.77 -0.52 0.02
CA ARG A 94 15.88 -0.96 1.41
C ARG A 94 14.64 -0.57 2.21
N VAL A 95 14.31 -1.38 3.21
CA VAL A 95 13.25 -1.09 4.19
C VAL A 95 13.91 -0.84 5.53
N ARG A 96 13.83 0.40 5.99
CA ARG A 96 14.46 0.87 7.23
C ARG A 96 13.51 0.79 8.43
N ALA A 97 12.21 0.80 8.17
CA ALA A 97 11.16 0.61 9.15
C ALA A 97 9.93 0.01 8.49
N LYS A 98 9.14 -0.75 9.24
CA LYS A 98 7.87 -1.35 8.82
C LYS A 98 6.74 -0.81 9.67
N ALA A 99 5.61 -0.53 9.04
CA ALA A 99 4.36 -0.32 9.78
C ALA A 99 3.77 -1.65 10.24
N ASP A 100 2.86 -1.57 11.19
CA ASP A 100 2.07 -2.69 11.66
C ASP A 100 1.10 -3.13 10.54
N PRO A 101 0.85 -4.43 10.39
CA PRO A 101 -0.03 -4.95 9.38
C PRO A 101 -1.49 -4.55 9.64
N PHE A 102 -2.32 -4.63 8.60
CA PHE A 102 -3.76 -4.49 8.74
C PHE A 102 -4.34 -5.77 9.36
N THR A 103 -5.36 -5.61 10.20
CA THR A 103 -6.03 -6.69 10.91
C THR A 103 -7.50 -6.75 10.52
N VAL A 104 -8.16 -7.87 10.84
CA VAL A 104 -9.60 -8.04 10.60
C VAL A 104 -10.41 -6.95 11.31
N ASP A 105 -10.01 -6.55 12.52
CA ASP A 105 -10.71 -5.49 13.27
C ASP A 105 -10.58 -4.11 12.61
N ASP A 106 -9.44 -3.81 11.99
CA ASP A 106 -9.27 -2.56 11.22
C ASP A 106 -10.23 -2.51 10.03
N VAL A 107 -10.40 -3.64 9.33
CA VAL A 107 -11.17 -3.65 8.09
C VAL A 107 -12.65 -3.92 8.30
N LYS A 108 -13.04 -4.54 9.43
CA LYS A 108 -14.42 -4.89 9.75
C LYS A 108 -15.42 -3.73 9.59
N PRO A 109 -15.19 -2.52 10.11
CA PRO A 109 -16.14 -1.41 9.99
C PRO A 109 -16.20 -0.75 8.60
N LEU A 110 -15.32 -1.13 7.67
CA LEU A 110 -15.23 -0.49 6.36
C LEU A 110 -16.34 -0.97 5.41
N GLU A 111 -16.92 -0.04 4.65
CA GLU A 111 -18.05 -0.29 3.75
C GLU A 111 -17.78 0.30 2.37
N ALA A 112 -17.48 -0.54 1.37
CA ALA A 112 -17.23 -0.11 0.00
C ALA A 112 -17.61 -1.19 -1.03
N LYS A 113 -17.93 -0.76 -2.25
CA LYS A 113 -18.17 -1.68 -3.38
C LYS A 113 -16.88 -2.36 -3.84
N VAL A 114 -15.78 -1.62 -3.87
CA VAL A 114 -14.44 -2.12 -4.22
C VAL A 114 -13.44 -1.74 -3.12
N PHE A 115 -12.69 -2.73 -2.64
CA PHE A 115 -11.56 -2.54 -1.75
C PHE A 115 -10.27 -2.72 -2.56
N HIS A 116 -9.43 -1.70 -2.68
CA HIS A 116 -8.13 -1.83 -3.34
C HIS A 116 -7.02 -1.94 -2.30
N LEU A 117 -6.36 -3.10 -2.26
CA LEU A 117 -5.24 -3.39 -1.35
C LEU A 117 -3.93 -2.99 -2.02
N GLY A 118 -3.40 -1.85 -1.59
CA GLY A 118 -2.09 -1.36 -2.00
C GLY A 118 -0.99 -1.96 -1.14
N SER A 119 -0.74 -3.27 -1.29
CA SER A 119 0.29 -3.98 -0.54
C SER A 119 1.70 -3.54 -0.93
N LEU A 120 2.58 -3.44 0.06
CA LEU A 120 3.98 -3.04 -0.10
C LEU A 120 4.95 -4.14 0.33
N LEU A 121 4.58 -4.92 1.35
CA LEU A 121 5.32 -6.05 1.91
C LEU A 121 4.41 -7.27 2.13
N ALA A 122 4.99 -8.47 2.15
CA ALA A 122 4.23 -9.73 2.12
C ALA A 122 3.36 -9.98 3.37
N ASP A 123 3.63 -9.26 4.46
CA ASP A 123 2.90 -9.38 5.72
C ASP A 123 1.92 -8.22 5.98
N ASP A 124 1.72 -7.29 5.04
CA ASP A 124 0.79 -6.16 5.22
C ASP A 124 -0.66 -6.61 5.40
N PHE A 125 -1.05 -7.68 4.70
CA PHE A 125 -2.42 -8.21 4.64
C PHE A 125 -2.42 -9.72 4.77
N SER A 126 -2.94 -10.23 5.89
CA SER A 126 -3.16 -11.67 6.05
C SER A 126 -4.31 -12.15 5.14
N PRO A 127 -4.38 -13.45 4.80
CA PRO A 127 -5.50 -13.99 4.04
C PRO A 127 -6.87 -13.75 4.69
N GLU A 128 -6.94 -13.78 6.03
CA GLU A 128 -8.16 -13.51 6.79
C GLU A 128 -8.67 -12.08 6.58
N VAL A 129 -7.77 -11.11 6.45
CA VAL A 129 -8.13 -9.71 6.14
C VAL A 129 -8.75 -9.62 4.75
N VAL A 130 -8.16 -10.31 3.77
CA VAL A 130 -8.68 -10.34 2.40
C VAL A 130 -10.06 -11.01 2.35
N GLU A 131 -10.22 -12.14 3.04
CA GLU A 131 -11.49 -12.87 3.13
C GLU A 131 -12.59 -12.00 3.77
N ALA A 132 -12.28 -11.32 4.88
CA ALA A 132 -13.23 -10.43 5.56
C ALA A 132 -13.68 -9.24 4.68
N LEU A 133 -12.82 -8.76 3.77
CA LEU A 133 -13.17 -7.74 2.80
C LEU A 133 -14.02 -8.29 1.65
N ALA A 134 -13.70 -9.50 1.18
CA ALA A 134 -14.42 -10.17 0.09
C ALA A 134 -15.86 -10.52 0.45
N GLU A 135 -16.18 -10.69 1.74
CA GLU A 135 -17.56 -10.83 2.22
C GLU A 135 -18.41 -9.57 1.99
N LYS A 136 -17.79 -8.41 1.82
CA LYS A 136 -18.46 -7.09 1.77
C LYS A 136 -18.43 -6.43 0.39
N GLY A 137 -17.39 -6.69 -0.41
CA GLY A 137 -17.21 -6.06 -1.71
C GLY A 137 -16.15 -6.74 -2.57
N THR A 138 -15.96 -6.25 -3.79
CA THR A 138 -14.92 -6.77 -4.69
C THR A 138 -13.53 -6.36 -4.19
N VAL A 139 -12.66 -7.34 -3.93
CA VAL A 139 -11.27 -7.06 -3.60
C VAL A 139 -10.45 -6.90 -4.88
N SER A 140 -9.75 -5.77 -4.98
CA SER A 140 -8.69 -5.48 -5.92
C SER A 140 -7.35 -5.52 -5.19
N ILE A 141 -6.33 -6.19 -5.75
CA ILE A 141 -5.02 -6.33 -5.11
C ILE A 141 -3.92 -5.85 -6.07
N ASP A 142 -3.00 -5.02 -5.57
CA ASP A 142 -1.67 -4.91 -6.15
C ASP A 142 -0.79 -6.04 -5.58
N ALA A 143 -0.32 -6.94 -6.46
CA ALA A 143 0.44 -8.13 -6.08
C ALA A 143 1.84 -7.81 -5.52
N GLN A 144 2.31 -6.58 -5.72
CA GLN A 144 3.66 -6.15 -5.42
C GLN A 144 4.14 -6.51 -4.00
N GLY A 145 3.32 -6.27 -2.97
CA GLY A 145 3.72 -6.55 -1.59
C GLY A 145 3.88 -8.03 -1.31
N TYR A 146 2.99 -8.88 -1.83
CA TYR A 146 3.03 -10.32 -1.62
C TYR A 146 4.27 -11.02 -2.20
N LEU A 147 4.94 -10.38 -3.15
CA LEU A 147 6.14 -10.90 -3.81
C LEU A 147 7.44 -10.34 -3.19
N ARG A 148 7.34 -9.61 -2.07
CA ARG A 148 8.47 -8.96 -1.40
C ARG A 148 8.54 -9.31 0.07
N GLU A 149 9.68 -9.83 0.49
CA GLU A 149 10.03 -9.92 1.91
C GLU A 149 11.20 -9.00 2.27
N VAL A 150 11.32 -8.69 3.55
CA VAL A 150 12.43 -7.92 4.10
C VAL A 150 13.35 -8.86 4.87
N VAL A 151 14.58 -9.02 4.38
CA VAL A 151 15.64 -9.78 5.07
C VAL A 151 16.71 -8.79 5.54
N GLY A 152 16.74 -8.54 6.85
CA GLY A 152 17.49 -7.41 7.41
C GLY A 152 16.84 -6.10 6.98
N GLU A 153 17.47 -5.37 6.06
CA GLU A 153 16.90 -4.17 5.44
C GLU A 153 16.71 -4.34 3.93
N GLU A 154 17.08 -5.48 3.35
CA GLU A 154 17.01 -5.70 1.90
C GLU A 154 15.63 -6.22 1.51
N VAL A 155 15.09 -5.67 0.41
CA VAL A 155 13.89 -6.20 -0.23
C VAL A 155 14.31 -7.37 -1.13
N LYS A 156 13.76 -8.56 -0.87
CA LYS A 156 14.03 -9.77 -1.65
C LYS A 156 12.74 -10.32 -2.25
N PRO A 157 12.79 -10.90 -3.46
CA PRO A 157 11.69 -11.68 -3.99
C PRO A 157 11.38 -12.85 -3.06
N VAL A 158 10.09 -13.11 -2.82
CA VAL A 158 9.62 -14.26 -2.04
C VAL A 158 8.47 -14.95 -2.75
N GLU A 159 8.32 -16.25 -2.52
CA GLU A 159 7.14 -16.99 -2.95
C GLU A 159 5.89 -16.48 -2.21
N TRP A 160 4.81 -16.23 -2.94
CA TRP A 160 3.53 -15.88 -2.37
C TRP A 160 2.84 -17.11 -1.76
N LYS A 161 3.19 -17.40 -0.49
CA LYS A 161 2.77 -18.61 0.25
C LYS A 161 1.25 -18.89 0.20
N ASP A 162 0.44 -17.86 0.43
CA ASP A 162 -1.02 -17.97 0.48
C ASP A 162 -1.73 -17.57 -0.83
N MET A 163 -1.01 -17.51 -1.95
CA MET A 163 -1.53 -17.01 -3.22
C MET A 163 -2.88 -17.62 -3.59
N LYS A 164 -3.01 -18.94 -3.55
CA LYS A 164 -4.27 -19.61 -3.92
C LYS A 164 -5.43 -19.27 -3.00
N ARG A 165 -5.18 -18.94 -1.73
CA ARG A 165 -6.21 -18.57 -0.77
C ARG A 165 -6.64 -17.12 -1.01
N VAL A 166 -5.67 -16.22 -1.13
CA VAL A 166 -5.91 -14.79 -1.40
C VAL A 166 -6.59 -14.59 -2.75
N LEU A 167 -6.15 -15.28 -3.81
CA LEU A 167 -6.71 -15.13 -5.16
C LEU A 167 -8.15 -15.62 -5.29
N ARG A 168 -8.60 -16.60 -4.48
CA ARG A 168 -10.02 -17.00 -4.45
C ARG A 168 -10.95 -15.87 -4.01
N SER A 169 -10.42 -14.96 -3.19
CA SER A 169 -11.13 -13.80 -2.65
C SER A 169 -10.83 -12.52 -3.44
N THR A 170 -10.08 -12.61 -4.55
CA THR A 170 -9.65 -11.46 -5.35
C THR A 170 -10.46 -11.38 -6.64
N GLY A 171 -11.16 -10.27 -6.86
CA GLY A 171 -11.88 -10.01 -8.10
C GLY A 171 -11.04 -9.31 -9.17
N ILE A 172 -10.08 -8.46 -8.76
CA ILE A 172 -9.19 -7.72 -9.67
C ILE A 172 -7.75 -7.86 -9.19
N LEU A 173 -6.85 -8.35 -10.03
CA LEU A 173 -5.43 -8.46 -9.70
C LEU A 173 -4.62 -7.51 -10.60
N LYS A 174 -3.76 -6.69 -9.98
CA LYS A 174 -2.80 -5.82 -10.65
C LYS A 174 -1.40 -6.37 -10.44
N LEU A 175 -0.68 -6.54 -11.54
CA LEU A 175 0.71 -7.00 -11.59
C LEU A 175 1.43 -6.30 -12.75
N ASN A 176 2.76 -6.33 -12.74
CA ASN A 176 3.61 -5.99 -13.88
C ASN A 176 4.17 -7.27 -14.55
N GLU A 177 4.95 -7.11 -15.61
CA GLU A 177 5.51 -8.24 -16.39
C GLU A 177 6.39 -9.18 -15.55
N SER A 178 7.21 -8.64 -14.65
CA SER A 178 8.06 -9.44 -13.77
C SER A 178 7.27 -10.15 -12.66
N GLU A 179 6.27 -9.47 -12.09
CA GLU A 179 5.37 -10.02 -11.07
C GLU A 179 4.51 -11.16 -11.64
N MET A 180 4.21 -11.14 -12.95
CA MET A 180 3.48 -12.22 -13.64
C MET A 180 4.28 -13.53 -13.74
N GLN A 181 5.61 -13.44 -13.77
CA GLN A 181 6.48 -14.58 -14.01
C GLN A 181 6.81 -15.38 -12.73
N THR A 182 6.35 -14.89 -11.57
CA THR A 182 6.64 -15.44 -10.25
C THR A 182 5.51 -16.35 -9.79
#